data_AF-A0A1B4Q0F8-F1
#
_entry.id   AF-A0A1B4Q0F8-F1
#
_cell.length_a   1.000
_cell.length_b   1.000
_cell.length_c   1.000
_cell.angle_alpha   90.00
_cell.angle_beta   90.00
_cell.angle_gamma   90.00
#
_symmetry.space_group_name_H-M   'P 1'
#
loop_
_entity.id
_entity.type
_entity.pdbx_description
1 polymer ?
#
loop_
_entity_poly.entity_id
_entity_poly.type
_entity_poly.pdbx_seq_one_letter_code
_entity_poly.pdbx_strand_id
1 'polypeptide(L)'
;MRHVALSDPPPARARTALARAARVAVALTIALTRATIDSRRESLRIFRRRHDEGAISRLDLTQSEILLQQAESLGAQLGQARASAADALMMLVGASPDLPATPPTLDDEAVMPALAPGLPFALLENRPDVIAAEHQLRAAAIGGVLFLLSLKRFRLTISRMA
;
A
#
# COMPACT_ATOMS: atom_id res chain seq x y z
N MET A 1 3.07 1.31 32.17
CA MET A 1 3.34 1.56 30.73
C MET A 1 2.66 0.46 29.92
N ARG A 2 1.50 0.76 29.31
CA ARG A 2 0.79 -0.19 28.43
C ARG A 2 1.42 -0.06 27.04
N HIS A 3 2.26 -1.02 26.67
CA HIS A 3 2.74 -1.18 25.31
C HIS A 3 1.52 -1.57 24.46
N VAL A 4 0.97 -0.61 23.72
CA VAL A 4 0.02 -0.89 22.64
C VAL A 4 0.81 -1.67 21.60
N ALA A 5 0.50 -2.96 21.48
CA ALA A 5 1.06 -3.82 20.46
C ALA A 5 0.78 -3.18 19.10
N LEU A 6 1.85 -2.99 18.32
CA LEU A 6 1.75 -2.75 16.88
C LEU A 6 0.70 -3.71 16.33
N SER A 7 -0.32 -3.19 15.65
CA SER A 7 -1.16 -3.99 14.77
C SER A 7 -0.24 -4.80 13.87
N ASP A 8 -0.28 -6.13 13.98
CA ASP A 8 0.47 -7.00 13.10
C ASP A 8 0.13 -6.63 11.65
N PRO A 9 1.14 -6.55 10.77
CA PRO A 9 0.89 -6.16 9.40
C PRO A 9 -0.04 -7.17 8.72
N PRO A 10 -0.87 -6.73 7.76
CA PRO A 10 -1.83 -7.60 7.07
C PRO A 10 -1.14 -8.82 6.44
N PRO A 11 -1.86 -9.95 6.25
CA PRO A 11 -1.27 -11.20 5.75
C PRO A 11 -0.56 -10.98 4.41
N ALA A 12 0.54 -11.71 4.17
CA ALA A 12 1.41 -11.52 3.00
C ALA A 12 0.64 -11.46 1.66
N ARG A 13 -0.41 -12.27 1.52
CA ARG A 13 -1.31 -12.25 0.34
C ARG A 13 -2.01 -10.90 0.14
N ALA A 14 -2.53 -10.28 1.21
CA ALA A 14 -3.16 -8.97 1.14
C ALA A 14 -2.15 -7.85 0.83
N ARG A 15 -0.93 -7.92 1.40
CA ARG A 15 0.16 -6.96 1.12
C ARG A 15 0.56 -6.96 -0.36
N THR A 16 0.72 -8.16 -0.93
CA THR A 16 1.07 -8.31 -2.34
C THR A 16 -0.04 -7.86 -3.29
N ALA A 17 -1.32 -8.10 -2.95
CA ALA A 17 -2.47 -7.64 -3.73
C ALA A 17 -2.56 -6.11 -3.79
N LEU A 18 -2.44 -5.45 -2.63
CA LEU A 18 -2.47 -3.99 -2.55
C LEU A 18 -1.30 -3.35 -3.30
N ALA A 19 -0.09 -3.92 -3.17
CA ALA A 19 1.08 -3.43 -3.87
C ALA A 19 0.97 -3.60 -5.40
N ARG A 20 0.36 -4.70 -5.86
CA ARG A 20 0.05 -4.90 -7.29
C ARG A 20 -0.94 -3.86 -7.82
N ALA A 21 -2.00 -3.58 -7.06
CA ALA A 21 -3.00 -2.57 -7.41
C ALA A 21 -2.38 -1.17 -7.54
N ALA A 22 -1.54 -0.78 -6.57
CA ALA A 22 -0.83 0.49 -6.60
C ALA A 22 0.06 0.64 -7.87
N ARG A 23 0.74 -0.43 -8.28
CA ARG A 23 1.56 -0.43 -9.51
C ARG A 23 0.70 -0.20 -10.76
N VAL A 24 -0.45 -0.88 -10.86
CA VAL A 24 -1.36 -0.73 -12.01
C VAL A 24 -1.89 0.71 -12.07
N ALA A 25 -2.31 1.27 -10.94
CA ALA A 25 -2.77 2.65 -10.87
C ALA A 25 -1.70 3.63 -11.38
N VAL A 26 -0.44 3.49 -10.94
CA VAL A 26 0.68 4.33 -11.43
C VAL A 26 0.88 4.16 -12.94
N ALA A 27 0.79 2.94 -13.46
CA ALA A 27 1.01 2.67 -14.87
C ALA A 27 -0.11 3.24 -15.77
N LEU A 28 -1.37 3.20 -15.32
CA LEU A 28 -2.49 3.85 -16.00
C LEU A 28 -2.31 5.37 -16.04
N THR A 29 -1.90 5.98 -14.93
CA THR A 29 -1.62 7.42 -14.87
C THR A 29 -0.50 7.80 -15.84
N ILE A 30 0.57 7.01 -15.93
CA ILE A 30 1.65 7.24 -16.91
C ILE A 30 1.13 7.20 -18.35
N ALA A 31 0.27 6.25 -18.69
CA ALA A 31 -0.31 6.15 -20.02
C ALA A 31 -1.14 7.40 -20.38
N LEU A 32 -1.97 7.87 -19.44
CA LEU A 32 -2.76 9.09 -19.61
C LEU A 32 -1.86 10.34 -19.75
N THR A 33 -0.81 10.44 -18.94
CA THR A 33 0.14 11.57 -19.01
C THR A 33 0.90 11.59 -20.34
N ARG A 34 1.26 10.42 -20.91
CA ARG A 34 1.89 10.35 -22.24
C ARG A 34 0.96 10.90 -23.32
N ALA A 35 -0.30 10.45 -23.35
CA ALA A 35 -1.30 10.98 -24.28
C ALA A 35 -1.50 12.50 -24.10
N THR A 36 -1.43 12.99 -22.86
CA THR A 36 -1.49 14.42 -22.57
C THR A 36 -0.29 15.18 -23.15
N ILE A 37 0.93 14.67 -22.95
CA ILE A 37 2.16 15.27 -23.51
C ILE A 37 2.05 15.36 -25.03
N ASP A 38 1.62 14.29 -25.71
CA ASP A 38 1.51 14.26 -27.16
C ASP A 38 0.48 15.28 -27.67
N SER A 39 -0.67 15.40 -27.01
CA SER A 39 -1.68 16.43 -27.30
C SER A 39 -1.14 17.86 -27.09
N ARG A 40 -0.34 18.08 -26.04
CA ARG A 40 0.30 19.37 -25.77
C ARG A 40 1.37 19.72 -26.81
N ARG A 41 2.15 18.73 -27.26
CA ARG A 41 3.13 18.92 -28.35
C ARG A 41 2.45 19.33 -29.65
N GLU A 42 1.35 18.67 -29.99
CA GLU A 42 0.58 19.02 -31.18
C GLU A 42 -0.04 20.42 -31.07
N SER A 43 -0.58 20.76 -29.89
CA SER A 43 -1.07 22.12 -29.62
C SER A 43 0.03 23.16 -29.79
N LEU A 44 1.23 22.91 -29.25
CA LEU A 44 2.36 23.81 -29.39
C LEU A 44 2.79 23.98 -30.85
N ARG A 45 2.76 22.90 -31.65
CA ARG A 45 3.04 22.96 -33.09
C ARG A 45 2.08 23.91 -33.82
N ILE A 46 0.79 23.86 -33.49
CA ILE A 46 -0.23 24.75 -34.05
C ILE A 46 0.00 26.20 -33.62
N PHE A 47 0.28 26.44 -32.34
CA PHE A 47 0.53 27.78 -31.81
C PHE A 47 1.78 28.41 -32.43
N ARG A 48 2.87 27.64 -32.59
CA ARG A 48 4.08 28.10 -33.29
C ARG A 48 3.77 28.58 -34.70
N ARG A 49 3.06 27.77 -35.49
CA ARG A 49 2.67 28.16 -36.85
C ARG A 49 1.85 29.45 -36.88
N ARG A 50 0.84 29.56 -36.01
CA ARG A 50 0.00 30.77 -35.93
C ARG A 50 0.79 32.00 -35.50
N HIS A 51 1.77 31.84 -34.61
CA HIS A 51 2.64 32.93 -34.19
C HIS A 51 3.55 33.38 -35.33
N ASP A 52 4.12 32.43 -36.08
CA ASP A 52 4.98 32.71 -37.24
C ASP A 52 4.22 33.44 -38.36
N GLU A 53 2.91 33.18 -38.48
CA GLU A 53 1.98 33.89 -39.36
C GLU A 53 1.48 35.23 -38.77
N GLY A 54 1.88 35.59 -37.55
CA GLY A 54 1.44 36.81 -36.85
C GLY A 54 0.01 36.78 -36.33
N ALA A 55 -0.65 35.62 -36.33
CA ALA A 55 -2.06 35.45 -35.95
C ALA A 55 -2.29 35.33 -34.43
N ILE A 56 -1.26 35.09 -33.63
CA ILE A 56 -1.34 35.05 -32.16
C ILE A 56 -0.18 35.82 -31.52
N SER A 57 -0.33 36.15 -30.24
CA SER A 57 0.71 36.85 -29.49
C SER A 57 1.83 35.92 -29.02
N ARG A 58 3.01 36.50 -28.72
CA ARG A 58 4.11 35.77 -28.06
C ARG A 58 3.71 35.21 -26.69
N LEU A 59 2.78 35.88 -25.99
CA LEU A 59 2.25 35.42 -24.71
C LEU A 59 1.50 34.09 -24.87
N ASP A 60 0.65 33.98 -25.88
CA ASP A 60 -0.13 32.75 -26.15
C ASP A 60 0.79 31.56 -26.49
N LEU A 61 1.83 31.82 -27.31
CA LEU A 61 2.86 30.81 -27.59
C LEU A 61 3.59 30.36 -26.32
N THR A 62 4.03 31.31 -25.50
CA THR A 62 4.75 31.03 -24.25
C THR A 62 3.88 30.22 -23.28
N GLN A 63 2.58 30.54 -23.17
CA GLN A 63 1.64 29.76 -22.35
C GLN A 63 1.54 28.30 -22.84
N SER A 64 1.48 28.07 -24.14
CA SER A 64 1.48 26.72 -24.71
C SER A 64 2.76 25.94 -24.37
N GLU A 65 3.92 26.61 -24.42
CA GLU A 65 5.21 26.01 -24.04
C GLU A 65 5.26 25.64 -22.56
N ILE A 66 4.78 26.52 -21.67
CA ILE A 66 4.68 26.25 -20.23
C ILE A 66 3.80 25.02 -19.97
N LEU A 67 2.66 24.91 -20.65
CA LEU A 67 1.75 23.76 -20.49
C LEU A 67 2.38 22.44 -20.93
N LEU A 68 3.20 22.45 -21.99
CA LEU A 68 3.98 21.29 -22.39
C LEU A 68 5.03 20.93 -21.33
N GLN A 69 5.81 21.91 -20.85
CA GLN A 69 6.82 21.70 -19.82
C GLN A 69 6.23 21.14 -18.53
N GLN A 70 5.06 21.63 -18.11
CA GLN A 70 4.34 21.10 -16.94
C GLN A 70 3.95 19.63 -17.14
N ALA A 71 3.43 19.28 -18.33
CA ALA A 71 3.07 17.90 -18.64
C ALA A 71 4.30 16.96 -18.67
N GLU A 72 5.42 17.41 -19.25
CA GLU A 72 6.68 16.65 -19.29
C GLU A 72 7.28 16.48 -17.89
N SER A 73 7.23 17.51 -17.05
CA SER A 73 7.64 17.44 -15.63
C SER A 73 6.80 16.43 -14.85
N LEU A 74 5.48 16.43 -15.02
CA LEU A 74 4.61 15.43 -14.42
C LEU A 74 4.97 14.01 -14.89
N GLY A 75 5.24 13.85 -16.18
CA GLY A 75 5.70 12.57 -16.75
C GLY A 75 6.97 12.06 -16.08
N ALA A 76 7.95 12.92 -15.84
CA ALA A 76 9.19 12.57 -15.14
C ALA A 76 8.93 12.16 -13.68
N GLN A 77 8.09 12.90 -12.96
CA GLN A 77 7.72 12.60 -11.57
C GLN A 77 7.02 11.23 -11.45
N LEU A 78 6.12 10.91 -12.38
CA LEU A 78 5.46 9.60 -12.41
C LEU A 78 6.44 8.47 -12.74
N GLY A 79 7.43 8.74 -13.60
CA GLY A 79 8.54 7.82 -13.88
C GLY A 79 9.30 7.43 -12.61
N GLN A 80 9.61 8.43 -11.77
CA GLN A 80 10.25 8.20 -10.47
C GLN A 80 9.34 7.45 -9.50
N ALA A 81 8.06 7.82 -9.42
CA ALA A 81 7.09 7.14 -8.57
C ALA A 81 6.95 5.64 -8.91
N ARG A 82 7.01 5.30 -10.21
CA ARG A 82 7.02 3.91 -10.67
C ARG A 82 8.24 3.14 -10.20
N ALA A 83 9.43 3.75 -10.25
CA ALA A 83 10.65 3.12 -9.77
C ALA A 83 10.58 2.86 -8.25
N SER A 84 10.21 3.88 -7.47
CA SER A 84 10.04 3.74 -6.01
C SER A 84 9.00 2.68 -5.62
N ALA A 85 7.91 2.57 -6.37
CA ALA A 85 6.89 1.54 -6.14
C ALA A 85 7.42 0.12 -6.43
N ALA A 86 8.26 -0.04 -7.46
CA ALA A 86 8.91 -1.32 -7.76
C ALA A 86 9.90 -1.71 -6.66
N ASP A 87 10.70 -0.76 -6.16
CA ASP A 87 11.66 -1.00 -5.07
C ASP A 87 10.92 -1.39 -3.77
N ALA A 88 9.83 -0.70 -3.45
CA ALA A 88 8.99 -1.02 -2.30
C ALA A 88 8.41 -2.44 -2.39
N LEU A 89 7.95 -2.85 -3.58
CA LEU A 89 7.44 -4.19 -3.82
C LEU A 89 8.55 -5.24 -3.65
N MET A 90 9.75 -4.98 -4.18
CA MET A 90 10.90 -5.87 -4.02
C MET A 90 11.25 -6.08 -2.55
N MET A 91 11.24 -5.02 -1.73
CA MET A 91 11.45 -5.13 -0.28
C MET A 91 10.37 -5.96 0.42
N LEU A 92 9.11 -5.89 -0.04
CA LEU A 92 7.99 -6.64 0.54
C LEU A 92 7.98 -8.13 0.16
N VAL A 93 8.33 -8.45 -1.08
CA VAL A 93 8.35 -9.81 -1.61
C VAL A 93 9.65 -10.54 -1.27
N GLY A 94 10.74 -9.80 -1.03
CA GLY A 94 12.06 -10.35 -0.74
C GLY A 94 12.78 -10.93 -1.97
N ALA A 95 12.19 -10.79 -3.16
CA ALA A 95 12.74 -11.21 -4.44
C ALA A 95 12.35 -10.19 -5.52
N SER A 96 13.12 -10.12 -6.60
CA SER A 96 12.73 -9.36 -7.78
C SER A 96 11.47 -10.01 -8.36
N PRO A 97 10.31 -9.33 -8.33
CA PRO A 97 9.08 -9.93 -8.78
C PRO A 97 9.11 -9.97 -10.32
N ASP A 98 8.97 -11.17 -10.89
CA ASP A 98 8.79 -11.35 -12.33
C ASP A 98 7.41 -10.80 -12.70
N LEU A 99 7.41 -9.58 -13.23
CA LEU A 99 6.19 -8.83 -13.49
C LEU A 99 6.08 -8.49 -14.97
N PRO A 100 4.90 -8.66 -15.57
CA PRO A 100 4.68 -8.29 -16.96
C PRO A 100 4.91 -6.78 -17.15
N ALA A 101 5.58 -6.45 -18.25
CA ALA A 101 5.87 -5.08 -18.67
C ALA A 101 4.60 -4.26 -18.89
N THR A 102 3.53 -4.91 -19.37
CA THR A 102 2.19 -4.32 -19.50
C THR A 102 1.45 -4.45 -18.16
N PRO A 103 0.95 -3.34 -17.58
CA PRO A 103 0.08 -3.44 -16.42
C PRO A 103 -1.23 -4.15 -16.83
N PRO A 104 -1.70 -5.17 -16.09
CA PRO A 104 -3.04 -5.68 -16.28
C PRO A 104 -4.06 -4.55 -16.03
N THR A 105 -5.26 -4.67 -16.59
CA THR A 105 -6.40 -3.82 -16.18
C THR A 105 -6.58 -3.89 -14.66
N LEU A 106 -7.03 -2.79 -14.06
CA LEU A 106 -7.50 -2.82 -12.67
C LEU A 106 -8.71 -3.75 -12.63
N ASP A 107 -8.51 -4.93 -12.05
CA ASP A 107 -9.57 -5.87 -11.74
C ASP A 107 -9.91 -5.67 -10.26
N ASP A 108 -10.94 -4.86 -10.00
CA ASP A 108 -11.38 -4.54 -8.65
C ASP A 108 -11.77 -5.81 -7.87
N GLU A 109 -12.26 -6.85 -8.55
CA GLU A 109 -12.65 -8.12 -7.94
C GLU A 109 -11.43 -8.92 -7.47
N ALA A 110 -10.29 -8.81 -8.17
CA ALA A 110 -9.03 -9.40 -7.78
C ALA A 110 -8.30 -8.65 -6.65
N VAL A 111 -8.59 -7.35 -6.47
CA VAL A 111 -8.00 -6.52 -5.41
C VAL A 111 -8.80 -6.61 -4.13
N MET A 112 -10.13 -6.60 -4.22
CA MET A 112 -11.03 -6.64 -3.07
C MET A 112 -12.29 -7.46 -3.41
N PRO A 113 -12.29 -8.78 -3.13
CA PRO A 113 -13.45 -9.60 -3.43
C PRO A 113 -14.67 -9.13 -2.64
N ALA A 114 -15.83 -9.12 -3.28
CA ALA A 114 -17.09 -8.71 -2.65
C ALA A 114 -17.41 -9.62 -1.45
N LEU A 115 -17.65 -9.00 -0.29
CA LEU A 115 -18.04 -9.72 0.92
C LEU A 115 -19.55 -9.97 0.88
N ALA A 116 -19.96 -11.22 1.09
CA ALA A 116 -21.37 -11.55 1.21
C ALA A 116 -21.98 -10.89 2.47
N PRO A 117 -23.18 -10.31 2.39
CA PRO A 117 -23.87 -9.83 3.58
C PRO A 117 -24.24 -11.03 4.48
N GLY A 118 -24.11 -10.86 5.81
CA GLY A 118 -24.45 -11.90 6.78
C GLY A 118 -23.34 -12.91 7.08
N LEU A 119 -22.07 -12.56 6.80
CA LEU A 119 -20.90 -13.36 7.19
C LEU A 119 -20.94 -13.71 8.70
N PRO A 120 -20.77 -14.99 9.07
CA PRO A 120 -20.82 -15.41 10.47
C PRO A 120 -19.74 -14.75 11.33
N PHE A 121 -20.08 -14.40 12.57
CA PHE A 121 -19.13 -13.87 13.55
C PHE A 121 -17.94 -14.84 13.81
N ALA A 122 -18.17 -16.14 13.69
CA ALA A 122 -17.15 -17.19 13.84
C ALA A 122 -15.94 -17.03 12.89
N LEU A 123 -16.07 -16.26 11.81
CA LEU A 123 -14.92 -15.93 10.95
C LEU A 123 -13.86 -15.07 11.66
N LEU A 124 -14.25 -14.32 12.69
CA LEU A 124 -13.32 -13.55 13.52
C LEU A 124 -12.43 -14.43 14.39
N GLU A 125 -12.84 -15.68 14.67
CA GLU A 125 -12.03 -16.64 15.44
C GLU A 125 -10.80 -17.09 14.65
N ASN A 126 -10.85 -17.05 13.31
CA ASN A 126 -9.72 -17.35 12.45
C ASN A 126 -8.72 -16.17 12.33
N ARG A 127 -8.99 -15.05 13.00
CA ARG A 127 -8.11 -13.90 12.93
C ARG A 127 -6.83 -14.15 13.75
N PRO A 128 -5.64 -13.98 13.15
CA PRO A 128 -4.38 -14.27 13.82
C PRO A 128 -4.15 -13.38 15.06
N ASP A 129 -4.64 -12.14 15.07
CA ASP A 129 -4.58 -11.25 16.24
C ASP A 129 -5.46 -11.72 17.39
N VAL A 130 -6.64 -12.28 17.08
CA VAL A 130 -7.56 -12.87 18.08
C VAL A 130 -6.95 -14.14 18.67
N ILE A 131 -6.41 -15.02 17.83
CA ILE A 131 -5.72 -16.25 18.24
C ILE A 131 -4.51 -15.91 19.12
N ALA A 132 -3.68 -14.92 18.72
CA ALA A 132 -2.53 -14.49 19.49
C ALA A 132 -2.94 -13.93 20.87
N ALA A 133 -3.98 -13.10 20.93
CA ALA A 133 -4.52 -12.59 22.19
C ALA A 133 -5.02 -13.72 23.11
N GLU A 134 -5.67 -14.74 22.54
CA GLU A 134 -6.10 -15.91 23.31
C GLU A 134 -4.91 -16.71 23.86
N HIS A 135 -3.88 -16.96 23.04
CA HIS A 135 -2.66 -17.61 23.49
C HIS A 135 -1.94 -16.82 24.59
N GLN A 136 -1.89 -15.49 24.48
CA GLN A 136 -1.33 -14.62 25.53
C GLN A 136 -2.10 -14.73 26.84
N LEU A 137 -3.44 -14.72 26.79
CA LEU A 137 -4.29 -14.90 27.97
C LEU A 137 -4.09 -16.28 28.60
N ARG A 138 -4.04 -17.35 27.80
CA ARG A 138 -3.77 -18.71 28.28
C ARG A 138 -2.40 -18.81 28.94
N ALA A 139 -1.36 -18.23 28.35
CA ALA A 139 -0.02 -18.20 28.92
C ALA A 139 0.03 -17.41 30.25
N ALA A 140 -0.64 -16.26 30.31
CA ALA A 140 -0.76 -15.47 31.53
C ALA A 140 -1.53 -16.20 32.65
N ALA A 141 -2.61 -16.91 32.30
CA ALA A 141 -3.37 -17.72 33.23
C ALA A 141 -2.53 -18.87 33.82
N ILE A 142 -1.74 -19.55 33.00
CA ILE A 142 -0.82 -20.61 33.46
C ILE A 142 0.24 -20.03 34.40
N GLY A 143 0.83 -18.87 34.07
CA GLY A 143 1.80 -18.18 34.93
C GLY A 143 1.20 -17.75 36.28
N GLY A 144 -0.04 -17.26 36.29
CA GLY A 144 -0.76 -16.88 37.51
C GLY A 144 -1.11 -18.07 38.41
N VAL A 145 -1.54 -19.19 37.83
CA VAL A 145 -1.84 -20.43 38.58
C VAL A 145 -0.56 -21.03 39.17
N LEU A 146 0.55 -21.04 38.43
CA LEU A 146 1.84 -21.51 38.93
C LEU A 146 2.38 -20.62 40.06
N PHE A 147 2.21 -19.30 39.97
CA PHE A 147 2.57 -18.36 41.02
C PHE A 147 1.77 -18.60 42.31
N LEU A 148 0.45 -18.80 42.21
CA LEU A 148 -0.41 -19.09 43.37
C LEU A 148 -0.10 -20.44 44.04
N LEU A 149 0.23 -21.47 43.25
CA LEU A 149 0.67 -22.78 43.76
C LEU A 149 2.04 -22.68 44.47
N SER A 150 2.95 -21.86 43.94
CA SER A 150 4.26 -21.60 44.58
C SER A 150 4.11 -20.89 45.93
N LEU A 151 3.25 -19.85 46.02
CA LEU A 151 2.96 -19.17 47.29
C LEU A 151 2.28 -20.09 48.33
N LYS A 152 1.33 -20.93 47.92
CA LYS A 152 0.68 -21.89 48.84
C LYS A 152 1.68 -22.89 49.42
N ARG A 153 2.64 -23.35 48.61
CA ARG A 153 3.66 -24.32 49.05
C ARG A 153 4.68 -23.70 50.01
N PHE A 154 5.06 -22.43 49.79
CA PHE A 154 5.95 -21.69 50.71
C PHE A 154 5.29 -21.43 52.09
N ARG A 155 3.99 -21.12 52.12
CA ARG A 155 3.23 -20.97 53.39
C ARG A 155 3.10 -22.30 54.17
N LEU A 156 3.01 -23.44 53.49
CA LEU A 156 2.86 -24.74 54.14
C LEU A 156 4.17 -25.21 54.82
N THR A 157 5.33 -24.82 54.29
CA THR A 157 6.63 -25.17 54.89
C THR A 157 6.89 -24.42 56.20
N ILE A 158 6.48 -23.15 56.30
CA ILE A 158 6.69 -22.33 57.51
C ILE A 158 5.81 -22.82 58.67
N SER A 159 4.58 -23.30 58.39
CA SER A 159 3.65 -23.75 59.44
C SER A 159 3.96 -25.13 60.03
N ARG A 160 4.93 -25.89 59.47
CA ARG A 160 5.34 -27.21 59.99
C ARG A 160 6.64 -27.15 60.80
N MET A 161 7.29 -25.98 60.88
CA MET A 161 8.53 -25.75 61.63
C MET A 161 8.35 -24.86 62.88
N ALA A 162 7.11 -24.58 63.28
CA ALA A 162 6.75 -23.97 64.55
C ALA A 162 5.85 -24.94 65.33
#